data_AF-A0AAD8N7H3-F1
#
_entry.id   AF-A0AAD8N7H3-F1
#
_cell.length_a   1.000
_cell.length_b   1.000
_cell.length_c   1.000
_cell.angle_alpha   90.00
_cell.angle_beta   90.00
_cell.angle_gamma   90.00
#
_symmetry.space_group_name_H-M   'P 1'
#
loop_
_entity.id
_entity.type
_entity.pdbx_description
1 polymer ?
#
loop_
_entity_poly.entity_id
_entity_poly.type
_entity_poly.pdbx_seq_one_letter_code
_entity_poly.pdbx_strand_id
1 'polypeptide(L)'
;MENVSDLTTLCTTSIIPVDLNAFILKVELDISYLPSVSLDKSTAERFAEASKARQTAMNAVLWNEEMGQWLDYWIDANSSSQVTCKWKALDQNQSVFASNFIPLWIQPFNSGLLRDAGIATSLTNTGQQW
;
A
#
# COMPACT_ATOMS: atom_id res chain seq x y z
N MET A 1 5.39 7.94 -12.80
CA MET A 1 6.85 8.14 -12.95
C MET A 1 7.11 8.35 -14.43
N GLU A 2 7.72 9.47 -14.81
CA GLU A 2 7.92 9.78 -16.23
C GLU A 2 9.02 8.94 -16.86
N ASN A 3 10.07 8.58 -16.10
CA ASN A 3 11.15 7.74 -16.59
C ASN A 3 11.78 6.87 -15.46
N VAL A 4 11.58 5.54 -15.54
CA VAL A 4 12.06 4.58 -14.55
C VAL A 4 13.58 4.47 -14.42
N SER A 5 14.34 4.93 -15.40
CA SER A 5 15.81 4.91 -15.41
C SER A 5 16.43 6.24 -14.98
N ASP A 6 15.61 7.27 -14.76
CA ASP A 6 16.06 8.61 -14.38
C ASP A 6 15.52 8.99 -13.00
N LEU A 7 16.41 8.96 -12.02
CA LEU A 7 16.11 9.28 -10.62
C LEU A 7 15.61 10.72 -10.42
N THR A 8 15.89 11.63 -11.36
CA THR A 8 15.39 13.02 -11.26
C THR A 8 13.89 13.11 -11.47
N THR A 9 13.25 12.07 -12.03
CA THR A 9 11.80 11.99 -12.24
C THR A 9 11.05 11.30 -11.10
N LEU A 10 11.72 11.04 -9.96
CA LEU A 10 11.09 10.46 -8.78
C LEU A 10 10.07 11.43 -8.17
N CYS A 11 8.87 10.91 -7.88
CA CYS A 11 7.76 11.66 -7.29
C CYS A 11 7.18 10.92 -6.08
N THR A 12 8.05 10.49 -5.15
CA THR A 12 7.67 9.63 -4.02
C THR A 12 6.57 10.24 -3.13
N THR A 13 6.54 11.56 -2.96
CA THR A 13 5.51 12.26 -2.17
C THR A 13 4.14 12.32 -2.86
N SER A 14 4.08 12.01 -4.15
CA SER A 14 2.84 11.91 -4.93
C SER A 14 2.32 10.47 -5.00
N ILE A 15 2.88 9.55 -4.22
CA ILE A 15 2.48 8.15 -4.19
C ILE A 15 1.84 7.86 -2.83
N ILE A 16 0.73 7.11 -2.83
CA ILE A 16 0.17 6.46 -1.65
C ILE A 16 0.71 5.02 -1.63
N PRO A 17 1.76 4.75 -0.83
CA PRO A 17 2.41 3.46 -0.84
C PRO A 17 1.60 2.43 -0.06
N VAL A 18 1.45 1.24 -0.65
CA VAL A 18 0.66 0.15 -0.09
C VAL A 18 1.27 -0.44 1.17
N ASP A 19 2.60 -0.60 1.18
CA ASP A 19 3.36 -1.19 2.28
C ASP A 19 3.28 -0.34 3.55
N LEU A 20 3.43 0.98 3.44
CA LEU A 20 3.29 1.91 4.55
C LEU A 20 1.88 1.85 5.14
N ASN A 21 0.84 1.83 4.29
CA ASN A 21 -0.53 1.76 4.77
C ASN A 21 -0.83 0.42 5.45
N ALA A 22 -0.27 -0.68 4.95
CA ALA A 22 -0.35 -1.98 5.61
C ALA A 22 0.36 -1.96 6.98
N PHE A 23 1.53 -1.34 7.06
CA PHE A 23 2.26 -1.20 8.33
C PHE A 23 1.47 -0.38 9.35
N ILE A 24 0.89 0.75 8.94
CA ILE A 24 0.07 1.58 9.82
C ILE A 24 -1.19 0.83 10.26
N LEU A 25 -1.84 0.08 9.37
CA LEU A 25 -2.99 -0.75 9.72
C LEU A 25 -2.63 -1.76 10.83
N LYS A 26 -1.46 -2.41 10.72
CA LYS A 26 -0.98 -3.34 11.74
C LYS A 26 -0.73 -2.64 13.08
N VAL A 27 -0.10 -1.46 13.07
CA VAL A 27 0.11 -0.65 14.28
C VAL A 27 -1.21 -0.26 14.94
N GLU A 28 -2.21 0.17 14.17
CA GLU A 28 -3.54 0.52 14.70
C GLU A 28 -4.22 -0.69 15.36
N LEU A 29 -4.16 -1.86 14.72
CA LEU A 29 -4.67 -3.11 15.29
C LEU A 29 -3.95 -3.49 16.58
N ASP A 30 -2.61 -3.39 16.60
CA ASP A 30 -1.83 -3.74 17.78
C ASP A 30 -2.15 -2.82 18.97
N ILE A 31 -2.26 -1.50 18.75
CA ILE A 31 -2.67 -0.56 19.79
C ILE A 31 -4.09 -0.88 20.29
N SER A 32 -5.01 -1.24 19.40
CA SER A 32 -6.38 -1.61 19.77
C SER A 32 -6.45 -2.87 20.65
N TYR A 33 -5.47 -3.76 20.54
CA TYR A 33 -5.39 -5.03 21.25
C TYR A 33 -4.58 -4.96 22.57
N LEU A 34 -3.84 -3.88 22.82
CA LEU A 34 -3.02 -3.75 24.03
C LEU A 34 -3.89 -3.85 25.30
N PRO A 35 -3.41 -4.53 26.36
CA PRO A 35 -4.18 -4.74 27.58
C PRO A 35 -4.63 -3.43 28.23
N SER A 36 -5.87 -3.42 28.71
CA SER A 36 -6.52 -2.29 29.39
C SER A 36 -5.79 -1.81 30.66
N VAL A 37 -4.88 -2.61 31.20
CA VAL A 37 -4.06 -2.25 32.36
C VAL A 37 -3.02 -1.17 31.99
N SER A 38 -2.65 -1.07 30.72
CA SER A 38 -1.65 -0.10 30.21
C SER A 38 -2.24 0.95 29.27
N LEU A 39 -3.49 0.80 28.82
CA LEU A 39 -4.13 1.69 27.85
C LEU A 39 -5.55 2.04 28.30
N ASP A 40 -5.91 3.32 28.22
CA ASP A 40 -7.31 3.73 28.44
C ASP A 40 -8.21 3.16 27.34
N LYS A 41 -9.39 2.67 27.73
CA LYS A 41 -10.35 1.99 26.86
C LYS A 41 -10.74 2.84 25.65
N SER A 42 -10.85 4.16 25.84
CA SER A 42 -11.15 5.10 24.75
C SER A 42 -10.10 5.09 23.64
N THR A 43 -8.83 4.86 23.99
CA THR A 43 -7.75 4.80 23.01
C THR A 43 -7.82 3.51 22.22
N ALA A 44 -8.09 2.37 22.87
CA ALA A 44 -8.29 1.10 22.17
C ALA A 44 -9.46 1.18 21.17
N GLU A 45 -10.59 1.75 21.58
CA GLU A 45 -11.77 1.96 20.73
C GLU A 45 -11.44 2.88 19.53
N ARG A 46 -10.76 4.00 19.76
CA ARG A 46 -10.34 4.92 18.68
C ARG A 46 -9.43 4.24 17.65
N PHE A 47 -8.48 3.43 18.09
CA PHE A 47 -7.57 2.72 17.18
C PHE A 47 -8.24 1.55 16.46
N ALA A 48 -9.23 0.90 17.09
CA ALA A 48 -10.07 -0.08 16.40
C ALA A 48 -10.87 0.59 15.26
N GLU A 49 -11.49 1.75 15.51
CA GLU A 49 -12.18 2.51 14.46
C GLU A 49 -11.24 2.96 13.34
N ALA A 50 -10.05 3.48 13.70
CA ALA A 50 -9.02 3.89 12.73
C ALA A 50 -8.58 2.72 11.83
N SER A 51 -8.31 1.54 12.41
CA SER A 51 -7.93 0.34 11.65
C SER A 51 -9.00 -0.09 10.65
N LYS A 52 -10.28 -0.02 11.04
CA LYS A 52 -11.42 -0.36 10.16
C LYS A 52 -11.55 0.65 9.02
N ALA A 53 -11.42 1.94 9.32
CA ALA A 53 -11.43 2.99 8.32
C ALA A 53 -10.27 2.83 7.32
N ARG A 54 -9.06 2.51 7.81
CA ARG A 54 -7.88 2.30 6.97
C ARG A 54 -8.02 1.07 6.09
N GLN A 55 -8.45 -0.07 6.63
CA GLN A 55 -8.68 -1.28 5.83
C GLN A 55 -9.71 -1.03 4.72
N THR A 56 -10.80 -0.30 5.03
CA THR A 56 -11.81 0.10 4.05
C THR A 56 -11.20 0.99 2.95
N ALA A 57 -10.39 1.97 3.33
CA ALA A 57 -9.70 2.85 2.38
C ALA A 57 -8.69 2.07 1.51
N MET A 58 -7.89 1.18 2.09
CA MET A 58 -6.93 0.36 1.35
C MET A 58 -7.65 -0.52 0.31
N ASN A 59 -8.77 -1.15 0.67
CA ASN A 59 -9.56 -1.94 -0.27
C ASN A 59 -10.22 -1.09 -1.36
N ALA A 60 -10.56 0.16 -1.08
CA ALA A 60 -11.17 1.05 -2.07
C ALA A 60 -10.15 1.71 -3.02
N VAL A 61 -8.93 1.96 -2.54
CA VAL A 61 -7.92 2.77 -3.25
C VAL A 61 -6.80 1.93 -3.83
N LEU A 62 -6.30 0.95 -3.06
CA LEU A 62 -5.07 0.24 -3.36
C LEU A 62 -5.33 -1.15 -3.93
N TRP A 63 -6.49 -1.77 -3.66
CA TRP A 63 -6.83 -3.05 -4.28
C TRP A 63 -7.07 -2.90 -5.78
N ASN A 64 -6.48 -3.79 -6.56
CA ASN A 64 -6.72 -3.91 -7.99
C ASN A 64 -7.29 -5.31 -8.28
N GLU A 65 -8.56 -5.36 -8.68
CA GLU A 65 -9.28 -6.62 -8.96
C GLU A 65 -8.71 -7.37 -10.17
N GLU A 66 -8.27 -6.64 -11.20
CA GLU A 66 -7.75 -7.22 -12.45
C GLU A 66 -6.41 -7.94 -12.20
N MET A 67 -5.54 -7.31 -11.42
CA MET A 67 -4.22 -7.84 -11.06
C MET A 67 -4.24 -8.71 -9.80
N GLY A 68 -5.37 -8.77 -9.09
CA GLY A 68 -5.58 -9.58 -7.88
C GLY A 68 -4.60 -9.25 -6.74
N GLN A 69 -4.19 -7.99 -6.60
CA GLN A 69 -3.19 -7.55 -5.61
C GLN A 69 -3.39 -6.09 -5.20
N TRP A 70 -2.73 -5.66 -4.12
CA TRP A 70 -2.73 -4.24 -3.74
C TRP A 70 -1.56 -3.50 -4.39
N LEU A 71 -1.84 -2.39 -5.05
CA LEU A 71 -0.92 -1.57 -5.80
C LEU A 71 -0.80 -0.19 -5.17
N ASP A 72 0.36 0.44 -5.32
CA ASP A 72 0.52 1.85 -4.97
C ASP A 72 -0.41 2.72 -5.83
N TYR A 73 -0.81 3.87 -5.30
CA TYR A 73 -1.68 4.81 -6.02
C TYR A 73 -0.97 6.14 -6.26
N TRP A 74 -1.02 6.67 -7.48
CA TRP A 74 -0.46 7.97 -7.84
C TRP A 74 -1.50 9.07 -7.65
N ILE A 75 -1.12 10.08 -6.86
CA ILE A 75 -1.89 11.32 -6.70
C ILE A 75 -1.49 12.28 -7.82
N ASP A 76 -2.47 12.75 -8.58
CA ASP A 76 -2.27 13.83 -9.54
C ASP A 76 -2.07 15.17 -8.79
N ALA A 77 -0.91 15.79 -8.97
CA ALA A 77 -0.61 17.09 -8.36
C ALA A 77 -1.50 18.22 -8.91
N ASN A 78 -2.11 18.04 -10.08
CA ASN A 78 -2.96 19.03 -10.74
C ASN A 78 -4.45 18.87 -10.46
N SER A 79 -4.87 17.82 -9.73
CA SER A 79 -6.28 17.59 -9.41
C SER A 79 -6.73 18.48 -8.24
N SER A 80 -6.85 19.77 -8.48
CA SER A 80 -7.35 20.81 -7.55
C SER A 80 -8.84 20.67 -7.21
N SER A 81 -9.50 19.59 -7.60
CA SER A 81 -10.96 19.48 -7.57
C SER A 81 -11.40 18.71 -6.33
N GLN A 82 -11.81 19.47 -5.32
CA GLN A 82 -12.72 18.98 -4.28
C GLN A 82 -13.97 18.40 -4.94
N VAL A 83 -14.53 17.36 -4.31
CA VAL A 83 -15.77 16.63 -4.64
C VAL A 83 -15.54 15.36 -5.47
N THR A 84 -15.66 14.23 -4.75
CA THR A 84 -15.62 12.82 -5.18
C THR A 84 -14.35 12.35 -5.89
N CYS A 85 -13.37 11.92 -5.09
CA CYS A 85 -12.25 11.09 -5.54
C CYS A 85 -12.81 9.76 -6.10
N LYS A 86 -13.09 9.71 -7.41
CA LYS A 86 -13.27 8.44 -8.12
C LYS A 86 -11.88 7.90 -8.42
N TRP A 87 -11.44 6.94 -7.61
CA TRP A 87 -10.18 6.22 -7.79
C TRP A 87 -10.20 5.52 -9.15
N LYS A 88 -9.12 5.66 -9.91
CA LYS A 88 -9.02 5.05 -11.25
C LYS A 88 -7.93 3.99 -11.21
N ALA A 89 -8.24 2.80 -11.72
CA ALA A 89 -7.24 1.73 -11.85
C ALA A 89 -6.03 2.16 -12.71
N LEU A 90 -6.21 3.10 -13.63
CA LEU A 90 -5.12 3.67 -14.44
C LEU A 90 -4.11 4.49 -13.63
N ASP A 91 -4.52 5.01 -12.46
CA ASP A 91 -3.66 5.77 -11.56
C ASP A 91 -2.94 4.83 -10.56
N GLN A 92 -3.17 3.52 -10.63
CA GLN A 92 -2.44 2.52 -9.84
C GLN A 92 -1.20 2.05 -10.58
N ASN A 93 -0.25 1.51 -9.81
CA ASN A 93 0.98 0.96 -10.34
C ASN A 93 0.66 -0.14 -11.34
N GLN A 94 1.32 -0.16 -12.49
CA GLN A 94 1.16 -1.26 -13.46
C GLN A 94 2.25 -2.32 -13.29
N SER A 95 3.27 -2.03 -12.48
CA SER A 95 4.38 -2.94 -12.21
C SER A 95 4.18 -3.67 -10.88
N VAL A 96 4.69 -4.91 -10.83
CA VAL A 96 4.60 -5.78 -9.66
C VAL A 96 5.88 -5.66 -8.82
N PHE A 97 5.70 -5.35 -7.55
CA PHE A 97 6.76 -5.19 -6.54
C PHE A 97 6.49 -6.09 -5.33
N ALA A 98 7.55 -6.47 -4.62
CA ALA A 98 7.43 -7.25 -3.39
C ALA A 98 6.54 -6.57 -2.35
N SER A 99 6.58 -5.23 -2.27
CA SER A 99 5.73 -4.41 -1.40
C SER A 99 4.23 -4.60 -1.65
N ASN A 100 3.81 -4.94 -2.88
CA ASN A 100 2.41 -5.21 -3.22
C ASN A 100 1.83 -6.44 -2.50
N PHE A 101 2.71 -7.31 -2.02
CA PHE A 101 2.36 -8.55 -1.31
C PHE A 101 2.64 -8.46 0.20
N ILE A 102 3.26 -7.37 0.67
CA ILE A 102 3.47 -7.10 2.10
C ILE A 102 2.16 -7.02 2.90
N PRO A 103 1.01 -6.53 2.37
CA PRO A 103 -0.23 -6.47 3.14
C PRO A 103 -0.81 -7.82 3.57
N LEU A 104 -0.32 -8.96 3.07
CA LEU A 104 -0.86 -10.26 3.44
C LEU A 104 0.20 -11.32 3.74
N TRP A 105 0.56 -11.42 5.02
CA TRP A 105 1.06 -12.67 5.61
C TRP A 105 -0.07 -13.72 5.77
N ILE A 106 -1.10 -13.69 4.91
CA ILE A 106 -2.40 -14.35 5.16
C ILE A 106 -2.82 -15.32 4.04
N GLN A 107 -2.33 -15.19 2.79
CA GLN A 107 -2.64 -16.17 1.72
C GLN A 107 -1.48 -16.33 0.70
N PRO A 108 -1.32 -17.53 0.10
CA PRO A 108 -0.35 -17.76 -0.96
C PRO A 108 -0.80 -17.10 -2.28
N PHE A 109 0.05 -16.25 -2.86
CA PHE A 109 -0.17 -15.62 -4.16
C PHE A 109 0.95 -16.00 -5.13
N ASN A 110 0.62 -16.18 -6.41
CA ASN A 110 1.59 -16.41 -7.47
C ASN A 110 1.98 -15.07 -8.13
N SER A 111 2.92 -14.36 -7.52
CA SER A 111 3.36 -13.02 -7.96
C SER A 111 4.39 -13.03 -9.09
N GLY A 112 5.00 -14.18 -9.39
CA GLY A 112 6.18 -14.27 -10.25
C GLY A 112 7.47 -13.71 -9.61
N LEU A 113 7.41 -13.18 -8.37
CA LEU A 113 8.57 -12.65 -7.66
C LEU A 113 9.40 -13.74 -6.98
N LEU A 114 8.83 -14.93 -6.75
CA LEU A 114 9.58 -16.08 -6.25
C LEU A 114 10.53 -16.59 -7.34
N ARG A 115 11.82 -16.53 -7.06
CA ARG A 115 12.92 -17.00 -7.91
C ARG A 115 13.71 -18.08 -7.18
N ASP A 116 14.63 -18.73 -7.88
CA ASP A 116 15.44 -19.85 -7.36
C ASP A 116 16.20 -19.51 -6.07
N ALA A 117 16.53 -18.23 -5.85
CA ALA A 117 17.31 -17.75 -4.70
C ALA A 117 16.53 -16.85 -3.72
N GLY A 118 15.20 -16.76 -3.82
CA GLY A 118 14.39 -15.95 -2.90
C GLY A 118 13.32 -15.10 -3.60
N ILE A 119 12.97 -13.97 -3.01
CA ILE A 119 11.92 -13.07 -3.50
C ILE A 119 12.57 -11.85 -4.16
N ALA A 120 12.29 -11.62 -5.44
CA ALA A 120 12.74 -10.43 -6.18
C ALA A 120 11.99 -9.16 -5.69
N THR A 121 12.64 -8.00 -5.75
CA THR A 121 12.05 -6.71 -5.37
C THR A 121 10.99 -6.24 -6.36
N SER A 122 11.22 -6.47 -7.65
CA SER A 122 10.34 -6.14 -8.76
C SER A 122 10.51 -7.15 -9.90
N LEU A 123 9.56 -7.17 -10.84
CA LEU A 123 9.72 -7.84 -12.13
C LEU A 123 10.48 -6.98 -13.16
N THR A 124 10.72 -5.70 -12.86
CA THR A 124 11.39 -4.75 -13.75
C THR A 124 12.85 -4.56 -13.35
N ASN A 125 13.77 -4.66 -14.31
CA ASN A 125 15.20 -4.37 -14.08
C ASN A 125 15.54 -2.95 -14.57
N THR A 126 15.62 -2.01 -13.64
CA THR A 126 15.94 -0.58 -13.91
C THR A 126 17.42 -0.25 -13.71
N GLY A 127 18.22 -1.20 -13.22
CA GLY A 127 19.58 -0.95 -12.72
C GLY A 127 19.63 -0.30 -11.33
N GLN A 128 18.49 0.01 -10.71
CA GLN A 128 18.39 0.44 -9.32
C GLN A 128 18.31 -0.77 -8.38
N GLN A 129 18.65 -0.56 -7.10
CA GLN A 129 18.65 -1.64 -6.11
C GLN A 129 17.22 -2.11 -5.74
N TRP A 130 16.23 -1.22 -5.80
CA TRP A 130 14.84 -1.46 -5.39
C TRP A 130 13.87 -1.11 -6.50
#